data_AF-A0A536P2P7-F1
#
_entry.id   AF-A0A536P2P7-F1
#
_cell.length_a   1.000
_cell.length_b   1.000
_cell.length_c   1.000
_cell.angle_alpha   90.00
_cell.angle_beta   90.00
_cell.angle_gamma   90.00
#
_symmetry.space_group_name_H-M   'P 1'
#
loop_
_entity.id
_entity.type
_entity.pdbx_description
1 polymer ?
#
loop_
_entity_poly.entity_id
_entity_poly.type
_entity_poly.pdbx_seq_one_letter_code
_entity_poly.pdbx_strand_id
1 'polypeptide(L)'
;MASAVLAAAARRRRVTPLLRRVRRSPPLVVGLVLFGALLLMAAFAPLIAPADPIAIQVSERLQPPSAAHLFGTDDFGRDLFSRVVWGSRLAVRLGTLSVLVAATGGVALGLVAGYYRGWVDNLISRLLEVVLAFPGELFAIAIIAVLGPSLDNLIVALGLFGWPGYARLVRGSVLSAGQREYVEAARAIGARASRVMLRHILPNVVAPVIILSATRFGGALLAGSGLSLVDRGVPGGAHRHGRPRGEPRRGRAPRRPRPTPRRLGPGRSPLEDRREHGRVDVPAGDDAHDRAPAGLPRERRGDRRGPGALGHDARALGEDPDRAGDFVQRRDERSRE
;
A
#
# COMPACT_ATOMS: atom_id res chain seq x y z
N MET A 1 60.05 -15.63 -16.31
CA MET A 1 59.62 -14.25 -16.65
C MET A 1 58.12 -14.13 -16.97
N ALA A 2 57.46 -15.14 -17.55
CA ALA A 2 56.02 -15.09 -17.86
C ALA A 2 55.07 -15.01 -16.63
N SER A 3 55.45 -15.58 -15.47
CA SER A 3 54.60 -15.54 -14.26
C SER A 3 54.53 -14.16 -13.61
N ALA A 4 55.59 -13.35 -13.71
CA ALA A 4 55.63 -11.98 -13.19
C ALA A 4 54.76 -11.02 -14.02
N VAL A 5 54.70 -11.24 -15.34
CA VAL A 5 53.86 -10.45 -16.26
C VAL A 5 52.38 -10.78 -16.06
N LEU A 6 52.03 -12.05 -15.84
CA LEU A 6 50.66 -12.47 -15.50
C LEU A 6 50.22 -11.98 -14.10
N ALA A 7 51.12 -11.98 -13.11
CA ALA A 7 50.86 -11.43 -11.79
C ALA A 7 50.69 -9.90 -11.80
N ALA A 8 51.43 -9.19 -12.65
CA ALA A 8 51.29 -7.76 -12.87
C ALA A 8 50.00 -7.39 -13.63
N ALA A 9 49.57 -8.24 -14.57
CA ALA A 9 48.31 -8.07 -15.30
C ALA A 9 47.07 -8.31 -14.39
N ALA A 10 47.13 -9.30 -13.49
CA ALA A 10 46.06 -9.57 -12.52
C ALA A 10 45.90 -8.48 -11.43
N ARG A 11 46.98 -7.74 -11.11
CA ARG A 11 46.96 -6.61 -10.15
C ARG A 11 46.41 -5.30 -10.71
N ARG A 12 46.21 -5.19 -12.03
CA ARG A 12 45.59 -4.01 -12.67
C ARG A 12 44.09 -4.18 -12.91
N ARG A 13 43.35 -4.76 -11.95
CA ARG A 13 41.91 -4.51 -11.87
C ARG A 13 41.73 -3.02 -11.60
N ARG A 14 41.45 -2.27 -12.68
CA ARG A 14 41.15 -0.84 -12.62
C ARG A 14 40.03 -0.63 -11.61
N VAL A 15 40.41 -0.21 -10.41
CA VAL A 15 39.61 0.64 -9.54
C VAL A 15 39.39 1.92 -10.32
N THR A 16 38.52 1.90 -11.33
CA THR A 16 37.87 3.13 -11.74
C THR A 16 37.18 3.63 -10.49
N PRO A 17 37.45 4.88 -10.04
CA PRO A 17 36.84 5.39 -8.84
C PRO A 17 35.33 5.25 -9.02
N LEU A 18 34.64 4.66 -8.04
CA LEU A 18 33.19 4.45 -8.05
C LEU A 18 32.44 5.67 -8.60
N LEU A 19 32.89 6.88 -8.26
CA LEU A 19 32.41 8.16 -8.79
C LEU A 19 32.40 8.25 -10.33
N ARG A 20 33.44 7.79 -11.02
CA ARG A 20 33.53 7.87 -12.48
C ARG A 20 32.60 6.86 -13.17
N ARG A 21 32.26 5.77 -12.49
CA ARG A 21 31.27 4.79 -12.96
C ARG A 21 29.85 5.30 -12.72
N VAL A 22 29.60 5.91 -11.56
CA VAL A 22 28.33 6.56 -11.22
C VAL A 22 27.99 7.67 -12.21
N ARG A 23 28.93 8.59 -12.47
CA ARG A 23 28.73 9.71 -13.41
C ARG A 23 28.50 9.29 -14.87
N ARG A 24 28.81 8.04 -15.25
CA ARG A 24 28.64 7.54 -16.63
C ARG A 24 27.28 6.91 -16.91
N SER A 25 26.48 6.62 -15.88
CA SER A 25 25.15 6.04 -16.02
C SER A 25 24.10 7.03 -15.51
N PRO A 26 23.40 7.77 -16.38
CA PRO A 26 22.37 8.72 -15.99
C PRO A 26 21.29 8.15 -15.04
N PRO A 27 20.77 6.91 -15.24
CA PRO A 27 19.76 6.35 -14.35
C PRO A 27 20.27 6.16 -12.91
N LEU A 28 21.55 5.81 -12.74
CA LEU A 28 22.17 5.65 -11.43
C LEU A 28 22.33 6.99 -10.72
N VAL A 29 22.69 8.05 -11.46
CA VAL A 29 22.79 9.41 -10.90
C VAL A 29 21.42 9.89 -10.45
N VAL A 30 20.40 9.74 -11.30
CA VAL A 30 19.01 10.13 -10.96
C VAL A 30 18.53 9.37 -9.73
N GLY A 31 18.69 8.05 -9.70
CA GLY A 31 18.31 7.23 -8.54
C GLY A 31 19.04 7.64 -7.26
N LEU A 32 20.34 7.92 -7.34
CA LEU A 32 21.14 8.36 -6.20
C LEU A 32 20.72 9.74 -5.70
N VAL A 33 20.42 10.68 -6.59
CA VAL A 33 19.95 12.03 -6.23
C VAL A 33 18.58 11.95 -5.57
N LEU A 34 17.62 11.21 -6.16
CA LEU A 34 16.27 11.08 -5.60
C LEU A 34 16.27 10.38 -4.25
N PHE A 35 16.99 9.26 -4.12
CA PHE A 35 17.08 8.53 -2.86
C PHE A 35 17.87 9.34 -1.81
N GLY A 36 18.95 10.01 -2.21
CA GLY A 36 19.70 10.92 -1.35
C GLY A 36 18.84 12.08 -0.85
N ALA A 37 18.05 12.71 -1.73
CA ALA A 37 17.11 13.76 -1.35
C ALA A 37 16.06 13.25 -0.35
N LEU A 38 15.51 12.05 -0.56
CA LEU A 38 14.58 11.42 0.39
C LEU A 38 15.22 11.21 1.77
N LEU A 39 16.46 10.70 1.81
CA LEU A 39 17.19 10.50 3.07
C LEU A 39 17.51 11.82 3.78
N LEU A 40 17.90 12.85 3.03
CA LEU A 40 18.14 14.19 3.58
C LEU A 40 16.84 14.79 4.12
N MET A 41 15.75 14.69 3.37
CA MET A 41 14.43 15.14 3.82
C MET A 41 14.00 14.43 5.10
N ALA A 42 14.24 13.12 5.20
CA ALA A 42 13.96 12.35 6.40
C ALA A 42 14.87 12.76 7.56
N ALA A 43 16.18 12.91 7.35
CA ALA A 43 17.10 13.28 8.42
C ALA A 43 16.80 14.69 8.97
N PHE A 44 16.63 15.66 8.08
CA PHE A 44 16.44 17.07 8.38
C PHE A 44 14.96 17.48 8.48
N ALA A 45 14.03 16.53 8.59
CA ALA A 45 12.59 16.84 8.68
C ALA A 45 12.22 17.90 9.74
N PRO A 46 12.79 17.91 10.96
CA PRO A 46 12.48 18.93 11.97
C PRO A 46 13.01 20.34 11.62
N LEU A 47 13.97 20.42 10.69
CA LEU A 47 14.56 21.69 10.23
C LEU A 47 13.91 22.19 8.94
N ILE A 48 13.39 21.27 8.11
CA ILE A 48 12.75 21.57 6.82
C ILE A 48 11.26 21.88 7.00
N ALA A 49 10.59 21.22 7.94
CA ALA A 49 9.15 21.39 8.13
C ALA A 49 8.84 22.76 8.79
N PRO A 50 8.03 23.62 8.13
CA PRO A 50 7.67 24.93 8.66
C PRO A 50 6.68 24.85 9.84
N ALA A 51 5.87 23.78 9.91
CA ALA A 51 4.85 23.61 10.93
C ALA A 51 4.87 22.21 11.55
N ASP A 52 4.18 22.06 12.69
CA ASP A 52 3.94 20.75 13.29
C ASP A 52 3.04 19.91 12.36
N PRO A 53 3.49 18.72 11.91
CA PRO A 53 2.74 17.87 10.97
C PRO A 53 1.40 17.34 11.52
N ILE A 54 1.18 17.39 12.84
CA ILE A 54 -0.02 16.85 13.50
C ILE A 54 -0.95 17.96 13.98
N ALA A 55 -0.47 19.21 14.07
CA ALA A 55 -1.27 20.34 14.55
C ALA A 55 -2.50 20.62 13.68
N ILE A 56 -3.68 20.42 14.28
CA ILE A 56 -4.98 20.58 13.61
C ILE A 56 -5.41 22.04 13.67
N GLN A 57 -5.69 22.64 12.51
CA GLN A 57 -6.22 24.01 12.39
C GLN A 57 -7.54 24.00 11.63
N VAL A 58 -8.64 23.82 12.34
CA VAL A 58 -9.97 23.63 11.73
C VAL A 58 -10.41 24.82 10.85
N SER A 59 -9.96 26.04 11.17
CA SER A 59 -10.20 27.25 10.39
C SER A 59 -9.52 27.25 9.01
N GLU A 60 -8.49 26.44 8.83
CA GLU A 60 -7.66 26.41 7.63
C GLU A 60 -7.84 25.11 6.84
N ARG A 61 -9.01 24.47 6.94
CA ARG A 61 -9.29 23.22 6.20
C ARG A 61 -9.32 23.43 4.69
N LEU A 62 -8.78 22.45 3.96
CA LEU A 62 -8.88 22.36 2.50
C LEU A 62 -8.46 23.62 1.75
N GLN A 63 -7.47 24.34 2.28
CA GLN A 63 -6.91 25.50 1.61
C GLN A 63 -6.03 25.07 0.43
N PRO A 64 -6.10 25.79 -0.71
CA PRO A 64 -5.21 25.54 -1.84
C PRO A 64 -3.76 25.91 -1.50
N PRO A 65 -2.78 25.48 -2.32
CA PRO A 65 -1.38 25.87 -2.19
C PRO A 65 -1.20 27.39 -2.11
N SER A 66 -0.47 27.87 -1.10
CA SER A 66 -0.19 29.28 -0.86
C SER A 66 1.21 29.48 -0.27
N ALA A 67 1.66 30.73 -0.14
CA ALA A 67 2.95 31.01 0.50
C ALA A 67 2.99 30.62 1.99
N ALA A 68 1.82 30.60 2.65
CA ALA A 68 1.67 30.10 4.02
C ALA A 68 1.67 28.56 4.06
N HIS A 69 1.01 27.92 3.08
CA HIS A 69 0.93 26.47 2.96
C HIS A 69 1.41 26.01 1.59
N LEU A 70 2.69 25.69 1.46
CA LEU A 70 3.34 25.35 0.18
C LEU A 70 2.56 24.33 -0.65
N PHE A 71 1.99 23.30 0.00
CA PHE A 71 1.18 22.26 -0.65
C PHE A 71 -0.32 22.35 -0.31
N GLY A 72 -0.76 23.40 0.38
CA GLY A 72 -2.11 23.53 0.91
C GLY A 72 -2.31 22.73 2.20
N THR A 73 -3.56 22.58 2.61
CA THR A 73 -3.94 21.90 3.86
C THR A 73 -4.90 20.74 3.62
N ASP A 74 -4.96 19.80 4.56
CA ASP A 74 -5.85 18.64 4.49
C ASP A 74 -7.24 18.89 5.10
N ASP A 75 -8.07 17.83 5.17
CA ASP A 75 -9.41 17.84 5.79
C ASP A 75 -9.41 18.25 7.28
N PHE A 76 -8.25 18.26 7.93
CA PHE A 76 -8.05 18.67 9.32
C PHE A 76 -7.32 20.02 9.42
N GLY A 77 -7.05 20.67 8.29
CA GLY A 77 -6.30 21.93 8.23
C GLY A 77 -4.84 21.78 8.63
N ARG A 78 -4.25 20.59 8.47
CA ARG A 78 -2.83 20.36 8.68
C ARG A 78 -2.04 20.71 7.43
N ASP A 79 -0.86 21.29 7.60
CA ASP A 79 0.03 21.66 6.49
C ASP A 79 0.55 20.42 5.75
N LEU A 80 0.19 20.27 4.47
CA LEU A 80 0.54 19.08 3.68
C LEU A 80 2.04 18.95 3.43
N PHE A 81 2.75 20.07 3.28
CA PHE A 81 4.20 20.06 3.05
C PHE A 81 4.94 19.47 4.26
N SER A 82 4.65 19.97 5.46
CA SER A 82 5.18 19.45 6.72
C SER A 82 4.85 17.96 6.90
N ARG A 83 3.64 17.53 6.52
CA ARG A 83 3.25 16.12 6.55
C ARG A 83 4.03 15.24 5.58
N VAL A 84 4.33 15.72 4.37
CA VAL A 84 5.17 14.98 3.40
C VAL A 84 6.60 14.85 3.92
N VAL A 85 7.16 15.94 4.44
CA VAL A 85 8.52 15.98 5.00
C VAL A 85 8.65 15.03 6.18
N TRP A 86 7.74 15.07 7.16
CA TRP A 86 7.72 14.12 8.28
C TRP A 86 7.37 12.70 7.85
N GLY A 87 6.50 12.54 6.86
CA GLY A 87 6.14 11.26 6.26
C GLY A 87 7.34 10.54 5.64
N SER A 88 8.35 11.27 5.17
CA SER A 88 9.58 10.65 4.67
C SER A 88 10.36 9.87 5.73
N ARG A 89 10.35 10.31 6.99
CA ARG A 89 10.93 9.54 8.11
C ARG A 89 10.22 8.21 8.29
N LEU A 90 8.89 8.26 8.24
CA LEU A 90 8.03 7.09 8.36
C LEU A 90 8.30 6.11 7.21
N ALA A 91 8.36 6.63 5.98
CA ALA A 91 8.63 5.86 4.76
C ALA A 91 10.00 5.16 4.82
N VAL A 92 11.06 5.88 5.16
CA VAL A 92 12.42 5.32 5.28
C VAL A 92 12.46 4.25 6.37
N ARG A 93 11.92 4.53 7.56
CA ARG A 93 11.89 3.55 8.66
C ARG A 93 11.11 2.29 8.28
N LEU A 94 9.90 2.45 7.73
CA LEU A 94 9.04 1.35 7.32
C LEU A 94 9.71 0.48 6.26
N GLY A 95 10.16 1.10 5.17
CA GLY A 95 10.72 0.37 4.04
C GLY A 95 12.06 -0.28 4.38
N THR A 96 12.94 0.40 5.12
CA THR A 96 14.25 -0.16 5.46
C THR A 96 14.14 -1.29 6.48
N LEU A 97 13.37 -1.12 7.56
CA LEU A 97 13.29 -2.16 8.60
C LEU A 97 12.55 -3.41 8.12
N SER A 98 11.44 -3.26 7.38
CA SER A 98 10.71 -4.42 6.83
C SER A 98 11.58 -5.23 5.86
N VAL A 99 12.29 -4.53 4.96
CA VAL A 99 13.23 -5.14 4.02
C VAL A 99 14.38 -5.83 4.72
N LEU A 100 14.97 -5.21 5.76
CA LEU A 100 16.07 -5.83 6.51
C LEU A 100 15.63 -7.13 7.18
N VAL A 101 14.48 -7.11 7.86
CA VAL A 101 13.94 -8.32 8.52
C VAL A 101 13.69 -9.44 7.49
N ALA A 102 13.00 -9.12 6.39
CA ALA A 102 12.71 -10.08 5.33
C ALA A 102 13.99 -10.62 4.65
N ALA A 103 14.93 -9.72 4.33
CA ALA A 103 16.16 -10.06 3.63
C ALA A 103 17.08 -10.88 4.52
N THR A 104 17.26 -10.55 5.80
CA THR A 104 18.14 -11.31 6.70
C THR A 104 17.65 -12.75 6.84
N GLY A 105 16.37 -12.97 7.12
CA GLY A 105 15.80 -14.32 7.22
C GLY A 105 15.83 -15.07 5.89
N GLY A 106 15.42 -14.42 4.82
CA GLY A 106 15.36 -15.02 3.49
C GLY A 106 16.74 -15.35 2.92
N VAL A 107 17.71 -14.44 3.02
CA VAL A 107 19.09 -14.67 2.56
C VAL A 107 19.73 -15.82 3.34
N ALA A 108 19.56 -15.88 4.65
CA ALA A 108 20.09 -16.97 5.47
C ALA A 108 19.51 -18.33 5.03
N LEU A 109 18.19 -18.44 4.94
CA LEU A 109 17.52 -19.68 4.54
C LEU A 109 17.83 -20.06 3.08
N GLY A 110 17.85 -19.10 2.17
CA GLY A 110 18.20 -19.31 0.76
C GLY A 110 19.64 -19.75 0.55
N LEU A 111 20.58 -19.21 1.33
CA LEU A 111 21.98 -19.66 1.35
C LEU A 111 22.09 -21.12 1.79
N VAL A 112 21.43 -21.48 2.89
CA VAL A 112 21.43 -22.85 3.42
C VAL A 112 20.80 -23.82 2.43
N ALA A 113 19.61 -23.50 1.90
CA ALA A 113 18.91 -24.31 0.92
C ALA A 113 19.74 -24.54 -0.35
N GLY A 114 20.30 -23.46 -0.92
CA GLY A 114 21.09 -23.55 -2.15
C GLY A 114 22.46 -24.23 -1.97
N TYR A 115 23.07 -24.12 -0.79
CA TYR A 115 24.40 -24.70 -0.53
C TYR A 115 24.34 -26.19 -0.22
N TYR A 116 23.49 -26.60 0.72
CA TYR A 116 23.44 -27.99 1.19
C TYR A 116 22.72 -28.92 0.21
N ARG A 117 21.75 -28.40 -0.56
CA ARG A 117 20.94 -29.18 -1.51
C ARG A 117 20.22 -30.35 -0.81
N GLY A 118 19.53 -31.20 -1.58
CA GLY A 118 18.91 -32.43 -1.06
C GLY A 118 17.72 -32.20 -0.11
N TRP A 119 17.69 -32.90 1.03
CA TRP A 119 16.53 -32.90 1.92
C TRP A 119 16.30 -31.55 2.62
N VAL A 120 17.36 -30.84 3.01
CA VAL A 120 17.29 -29.51 3.64
C VAL A 120 16.68 -28.51 2.65
N ASP A 121 17.15 -28.57 1.41
CA ASP A 121 16.61 -27.75 0.33
C ASP A 121 15.14 -28.05 0.05
N ASN A 122 14.77 -29.34 0.01
CA ASN A 122 13.37 -29.73 -0.16
C ASN A 122 12.51 -29.24 1.01
N LEU A 123 12.92 -29.41 2.27
CA LEU A 123 12.18 -28.93 3.43
C LEU A 123 11.96 -27.41 3.40
N ILE A 124 13.02 -26.64 3.17
CA ILE A 124 12.93 -25.19 3.07
C ILE A 124 12.03 -24.80 1.89
N SER A 125 12.20 -25.43 0.73
CA SER A 125 11.38 -25.17 -0.45
C SER A 125 9.90 -25.48 -0.19
N ARG A 126 9.56 -26.55 0.54
CA ARG A 126 8.17 -26.85 0.90
C ARG A 126 7.58 -25.79 1.82
N LEU A 127 8.33 -25.32 2.82
CA LEU A 127 7.92 -24.20 3.67
C LEU A 127 7.70 -22.93 2.83
N LEU A 128 8.59 -22.65 1.87
CA LEU A 128 8.43 -21.52 0.95
C LEU A 128 7.14 -21.61 0.14
N GLU A 129 6.84 -22.76 -0.47
CA GLU A 129 5.61 -22.94 -1.25
C GLU A 129 4.36 -22.78 -0.39
N VAL A 130 4.37 -23.27 0.86
CA VAL A 130 3.23 -23.08 1.80
C VAL A 130 3.01 -21.61 2.12
N VAL A 131 4.07 -20.84 2.40
CA VAL A 131 3.92 -19.41 2.71
C VAL A 131 3.55 -18.60 1.46
N LEU A 132 4.11 -18.94 0.30
CA LEU A 132 3.83 -18.25 -0.98
C LEU A 132 2.44 -18.57 -1.55
N ALA A 133 1.83 -19.68 -1.18
CA ALA A 133 0.46 -20.02 -1.57
C ALA A 133 -0.57 -18.98 -1.10
N PHE A 134 -0.23 -18.23 -0.04
CA PHE A 134 -1.06 -17.16 0.48
C PHE A 134 -0.40 -15.80 0.19
N PRO A 135 -1.15 -14.80 -0.28
CA PRO A 135 -0.60 -13.46 -0.48
C PRO A 135 -0.14 -12.86 0.87
N GLY A 136 1.17 -12.67 1.05
CA GLY A 136 1.76 -12.19 2.31
C GLY A 136 1.22 -10.82 2.77
N GLU A 137 0.82 -9.96 1.83
CA GLU A 137 0.21 -8.66 2.12
C GLU A 137 -1.14 -8.79 2.84
N LEU A 138 -1.92 -9.85 2.53
CA LEU A 138 -3.19 -10.09 3.21
C LEU A 138 -2.98 -10.47 4.68
N PHE A 139 -1.94 -11.25 4.99
CA PHE A 139 -1.58 -11.53 6.37
C PHE A 139 -1.13 -10.27 7.11
N ALA A 140 -0.41 -9.37 6.44
CA ALA A 140 -0.02 -8.10 7.06
C ALA A 140 -1.25 -7.27 7.46
N ILE A 141 -2.24 -7.15 6.58
CA ILE A 141 -3.50 -6.46 6.89
C ILE A 141 -4.26 -7.18 8.01
N ALA A 142 -4.33 -8.52 7.99
CA ALA A 142 -5.00 -9.29 9.02
C ALA A 142 -4.36 -9.11 10.42
N ILE A 143 -3.03 -9.12 10.50
CA ILE A 143 -2.30 -8.89 11.75
C ILE A 143 -2.61 -7.50 12.29
N ILE A 144 -2.59 -6.48 11.44
CA ILE A 144 -2.91 -5.11 11.85
C ILE A 144 -4.36 -5.00 12.32
N ALA A 145 -5.30 -5.67 11.66
CA ALA A 145 -6.70 -5.66 12.07
C ALA A 145 -6.89 -6.25 13.47
N VAL A 146 -6.07 -7.24 13.87
CA VAL A 146 -6.16 -7.89 15.18
C VAL A 146 -5.35 -7.15 16.25
N LEU A 147 -4.10 -6.78 15.96
CA LEU A 147 -3.18 -6.15 16.92
C LEU A 147 -3.38 -4.62 17.01
N GLY A 148 -4.14 -4.04 16.09
CA GLY A 148 -4.35 -2.60 15.97
C GLY A 148 -3.34 -1.90 15.04
N PRO A 149 -3.67 -0.67 14.61
CA PRO A 149 -2.83 0.12 13.72
C PRO A 149 -1.55 0.56 14.45
N SER A 150 -0.43 -0.04 14.08
CA SER A 150 0.90 0.33 14.56
C SER A 150 1.91 0.16 13.45
N LEU A 151 2.80 1.14 13.32
CA LEU A 151 3.92 1.09 12.39
C LEU A 151 4.81 -0.13 12.64
N ASP A 152 5.09 -0.42 13.91
CA ASP A 152 5.98 -1.52 14.27
C ASP A 152 5.32 -2.88 13.97
N ASN A 153 4.01 -3.01 14.18
CA ASN A 153 3.25 -4.21 13.78
C ASN A 153 3.30 -4.42 12.26
N LEU A 154 3.14 -3.35 11.48
CA LEU A 154 3.25 -3.42 10.02
C LEU A 154 4.66 -3.82 9.58
N ILE A 155 5.71 -3.26 10.17
CA ILE A 155 7.11 -3.61 9.88
C ILE A 155 7.36 -5.11 10.12
N VAL A 156 6.95 -5.62 11.28
CA VAL A 156 7.12 -7.03 11.64
C VAL A 156 6.34 -7.92 10.69
N ALA A 157 5.09 -7.58 10.38
CA ALA A 157 4.27 -8.38 9.48
C ALA A 157 4.85 -8.43 8.06
N LEU A 158 5.19 -7.29 7.46
CA LEU A 158 5.81 -7.24 6.14
C LEU A 158 7.16 -7.98 6.10
N GLY A 159 7.96 -7.86 7.16
CA GLY A 159 9.22 -8.60 7.29
C GLY A 159 9.00 -10.12 7.35
N LEU A 160 8.08 -10.56 8.20
CA LEU A 160 7.79 -11.98 8.46
C LEU A 160 7.14 -12.70 7.28
N PHE A 161 6.40 -12.00 6.41
CA PHE A 161 5.82 -12.59 5.21
C PHE A 161 6.62 -12.29 3.93
N GLY A 162 7.60 -11.38 4.01
CA GLY A 162 8.44 -10.99 2.86
C GLY A 162 9.65 -11.91 2.60
N TRP A 163 10.11 -12.67 3.60
CA TRP A 163 11.32 -13.51 3.47
C TRP A 163 11.28 -14.60 2.39
N PRO A 164 10.14 -15.22 2.01
CA PRO A 164 10.15 -16.31 1.06
C PRO A 164 10.66 -15.90 -0.33
N GLY A 165 10.34 -14.67 -0.76
CA GLY A 165 10.84 -14.12 -2.02
C GLY A 165 12.37 -13.99 -2.04
N TYR A 166 12.95 -13.54 -0.94
CA TYR A 166 14.41 -13.45 -0.78
C TYR A 166 15.06 -14.84 -0.76
N ALA A 167 14.49 -15.78 -0.01
CA ALA A 167 15.01 -17.14 0.06
C ALA A 167 15.02 -17.82 -1.30
N ARG A 168 13.95 -17.70 -2.09
CA ARG A 168 13.87 -18.24 -3.45
C ARG A 168 14.91 -17.62 -4.38
N LEU A 169 15.05 -16.30 -4.34
CA LEU A 169 16.04 -15.57 -5.16
C LEU A 169 17.48 -15.99 -4.82
N VAL A 170 17.81 -16.02 -3.53
CA VAL A 170 19.15 -16.37 -3.06
C VAL A 170 19.44 -17.82 -3.34
N ARG A 171 18.50 -18.74 -3.10
CA ARG A 171 18.65 -20.16 -3.46
C ARG A 171 19.03 -20.33 -4.94
N GLY A 172 18.29 -19.71 -5.86
CA GLY A 172 18.61 -19.76 -7.28
C GLY A 172 19.99 -19.19 -7.61
N SER A 173 20.34 -18.06 -6.99
CA SER A 173 21.65 -17.40 -7.17
C SER A 173 22.81 -18.25 -6.63
N VAL A 174 22.60 -18.94 -5.51
CA VAL A 174 23.58 -19.84 -4.88
C VAL A 174 23.77 -21.11 -5.69
N LEU A 175 22.71 -21.67 -6.27
CA LEU A 175 22.83 -22.82 -7.16
C LEU A 175 23.71 -22.51 -8.37
N SER A 176 23.59 -21.30 -8.95
CA SER A 176 24.46 -20.82 -10.03
C SER A 176 25.89 -20.52 -9.55
N ALA A 177 26.04 -19.82 -8.42
CA ALA A 177 27.35 -19.45 -7.90
C ALA A 177 28.16 -20.66 -7.38
N GLY A 178 27.48 -21.68 -6.86
CA GLY A 178 28.08 -22.87 -6.25
C GLY A 178 28.73 -23.84 -7.24
N GLN A 179 28.51 -23.66 -8.55
CA GLN A 179 29.11 -24.43 -9.65
C GLN A 179 30.39 -23.77 -10.20
N ARG A 180 30.88 -22.70 -9.58
CA ARG A 180 32.06 -21.97 -10.07
C ARG A 180 33.34 -22.52 -9.46
N GLU A 181 34.42 -22.55 -10.27
CA GLU A 181 35.73 -23.08 -9.91
C GLU A 181 36.30 -22.55 -8.58
N TYR A 182 36.05 -21.28 -8.25
CA TYR A 182 36.54 -20.71 -6.99
C TYR A 182 35.89 -21.34 -5.75
N VAL A 183 34.68 -21.89 -5.86
CA VAL A 183 33.98 -22.58 -4.76
C VAL A 183 34.56 -23.99 -4.60
N GLU A 184 34.86 -24.66 -5.70
CA GLU A 184 35.52 -25.98 -5.69
C GLU A 184 36.93 -25.89 -5.13
N ALA A 185 37.72 -24.92 -5.58
CA ALA A 185 39.05 -24.66 -5.05
C ALA A 185 39.01 -24.37 -3.54
N ALA A 186 38.06 -23.55 -3.07
CA ALA A 186 37.88 -23.28 -1.65
C ALA A 186 37.54 -24.54 -0.84
N ARG A 187 36.76 -25.47 -1.41
CA ARG A 187 36.45 -26.76 -0.78
C ARG A 187 37.66 -27.70 -0.78
N ALA A 188 38.42 -27.76 -1.87
CA ALA A 188 39.61 -28.59 -2.00
C ALA A 188 40.70 -28.24 -0.96
N ILE A 189 40.82 -26.96 -0.60
CA ILE A 189 41.73 -26.50 0.47
C ILE A 189 41.16 -26.70 1.90
N GLY A 190 40.03 -27.38 2.05
CA GLY A 190 39.43 -27.70 3.35
C GLY A 190 38.68 -26.55 4.03
N ALA A 191 38.21 -25.54 3.28
CA ALA A 191 37.42 -24.46 3.89
C ALA A 191 36.08 -24.98 4.44
N ARG A 192 35.75 -24.60 5.67
CA ARG A 192 34.46 -24.91 6.31
C ARG A 192 33.29 -24.37 5.47
N ALA A 193 32.17 -25.10 5.43
CA ALA A 193 30.96 -24.73 4.69
C ALA A 193 30.50 -23.28 4.96
N SER A 194 30.45 -22.87 6.22
CA SER A 194 30.07 -21.49 6.60
C SER A 194 31.02 -20.43 6.04
N ARG A 195 32.33 -20.72 5.97
CA ARG A 195 33.33 -19.83 5.36
C ARG A 195 33.15 -19.74 3.85
N VAL A 196 32.84 -20.86 3.18
CA VAL A 196 32.54 -20.87 1.75
C VAL A 196 31.28 -20.04 1.47
N MET A 197 30.21 -20.28 2.21
CA MET A 197 28.95 -19.53 2.08
C MET A 197 29.12 -18.03 2.31
N LEU A 198 29.68 -17.61 3.44
CA LEU A 198 29.71 -16.19 3.82
C LEU A 198 30.78 -15.37 3.08
N ARG A 199 31.92 -15.98 2.74
CA ARG A 199 33.08 -15.24 2.19
C ARG A 199 33.25 -15.41 0.69
N HIS A 200 32.69 -16.46 0.09
CA HIS A 200 32.85 -16.74 -1.34
C HIS A 200 31.52 -16.64 -2.09
N ILE A 201 30.43 -17.15 -1.54
CA ILE A 201 29.13 -17.17 -2.23
C ILE A 201 28.32 -15.90 -1.94
N LEU A 202 28.15 -15.52 -0.67
CA LEU A 202 27.32 -14.39 -0.25
C LEU A 202 27.68 -13.08 -0.98
N PRO A 203 28.96 -12.67 -1.10
CA PRO A 203 29.31 -11.44 -1.81
C PRO A 203 28.88 -11.42 -3.28
N ASN A 204 28.73 -12.59 -3.92
CA ASN A 204 28.29 -12.71 -5.32
C ASN A 204 26.76 -12.65 -5.46
N VAL A 205 26.00 -13.00 -4.41
CA VAL A 205 24.52 -13.01 -4.44
C VAL A 205 23.91 -11.74 -3.84
N VAL A 206 24.70 -10.84 -3.26
CA VAL A 206 24.23 -9.55 -2.72
C VAL A 206 23.65 -8.65 -3.82
N ALA A 207 24.18 -8.68 -5.05
CA ALA A 207 23.70 -7.84 -6.14
C ALA A 207 22.21 -8.05 -6.46
N PRO A 208 21.72 -9.27 -6.75
CA PRO A 208 20.28 -9.48 -6.95
C PRO A 208 19.45 -9.21 -5.70
N VAL A 209 20.00 -9.44 -4.49
CA VAL A 209 19.30 -9.13 -3.22
C VAL A 209 19.04 -7.63 -3.07
N ILE A 210 20.01 -6.77 -3.43
CA ILE A 210 19.85 -5.31 -3.41
C ILE A 210 18.74 -4.89 -4.38
N ILE A 211 18.70 -5.48 -5.58
CA ILE A 211 17.69 -5.18 -6.59
C ILE A 211 16.29 -5.54 -6.08
N LEU A 212 16.11 -6.76 -5.56
CA LEU A 212 14.84 -7.17 -4.97
C LEU A 212 14.44 -6.28 -3.78
N SER A 213 15.42 -5.85 -2.98
CA SER A 213 15.20 -4.94 -1.86
C SER A 213 14.64 -3.59 -2.28
N ALA A 214 15.09 -3.04 -3.40
CA ALA A 214 14.52 -1.81 -3.94
C ALA A 214 13.04 -1.99 -4.32
N THR A 215 12.68 -3.11 -4.97
CA THR A 215 11.29 -3.43 -5.30
C THR A 215 10.43 -3.63 -4.06
N ARG A 216 10.95 -4.34 -3.05
CA ARG A 216 10.24 -4.62 -1.79
C ARG A 216 10.07 -3.37 -0.94
N PHE A 217 11.04 -2.46 -0.95
CA PHE A 217 10.91 -1.15 -0.31
C PHE A 217 9.71 -0.38 -0.85
N GLY A 218 9.55 -0.32 -2.19
CA GLY A 218 8.39 0.31 -2.82
C GLY A 218 7.06 -0.36 -2.42
N GLY A 219 7.01 -1.69 -2.39
CA GLY A 219 5.84 -2.44 -1.92
C GLY A 219 5.45 -2.11 -0.48
N ALA A 220 6.44 -2.02 0.42
CA ALA A 220 6.20 -1.66 1.81
C ALA A 220 5.61 -0.24 1.96
N LEU A 221 6.05 0.72 1.14
CA LEU A 221 5.47 2.07 1.13
C LEU A 221 4.01 2.09 0.68
N LEU A 222 3.67 1.29 -0.35
CA LEU A 222 2.30 1.14 -0.81
C LEU A 222 1.42 0.50 0.27
N ALA A 223 1.93 -0.53 0.96
CA ALA A 223 1.22 -1.18 2.07
C ALA A 223 0.98 -0.21 3.24
N GLY A 224 1.99 0.59 3.64
CA GLY A 224 1.84 1.61 4.68
C GLY A 224 0.87 2.74 4.29
N SER A 225 0.80 3.07 3.00
CA SER A 225 -0.20 4.01 2.47
C SER A 225 -1.60 3.41 2.57
N GLY A 226 -1.75 2.12 2.27
CA GLY A 226 -3.00 1.36 2.45
C GLY A 226 -3.47 1.36 3.91
N LEU A 227 -2.56 1.15 4.88
CA LEU A 227 -2.87 1.25 6.31
C LEU A 227 -3.45 2.64 6.66
N SER A 228 -2.85 3.69 6.11
CA SER A 228 -3.32 5.08 6.34
C SER A 228 -4.70 5.36 5.74
N LEU A 229 -5.12 4.61 4.72
CA LEU A 229 -6.47 4.66 4.15
C LEU A 229 -7.45 3.85 5.00
N VAL A 230 -7.05 2.67 5.50
CA VAL A 230 -7.86 1.86 6.42
C VAL A 230 -8.16 2.63 7.72
N ASP A 231 -7.16 3.32 8.26
CA ASP A 231 -7.31 4.15 9.45
C ASP A 231 -8.30 5.32 9.24
N ARG A 232 -8.28 5.95 8.04
CA ARG A 232 -9.26 6.98 7.66
C ARG A 232 -10.63 6.42 7.24
N GLY A 233 -10.72 5.13 6.93
CA GLY A 233 -11.88 4.48 6.31
C GLY A 233 -12.93 3.95 7.28
N VAL A 234 -12.77 4.16 8.59
CA VAL A 234 -13.80 3.85 9.59
C VAL A 234 -14.50 5.15 10.01
N PRO A 235 -15.50 5.65 9.26
CA PRO A 235 -16.43 6.61 9.82
C PRO A 235 -17.23 5.90 10.91
N GLY A 236 -16.82 6.06 12.17
CA GLY A 236 -17.69 5.88 13.33
C GLY A 236 -18.57 4.62 13.33
N GLY A 237 -18.01 3.43 13.09
CA GLY A 237 -18.68 2.16 13.38
C GLY A 237 -18.92 1.91 14.87
N ALA A 238 -18.58 2.89 15.72
CA ALA A 238 -18.81 2.89 17.15
C ALA A 238 -19.78 4.00 17.62
N HIS A 239 -20.78 4.38 16.80
CA HIS A 239 -22.09 4.73 17.36
C HIS A 239 -22.84 3.47 17.83
N ARG A 240 -22.17 2.60 18.60
CA ARG A 240 -22.82 1.50 19.35
C ARG A 240 -23.12 1.91 20.80
N HIS A 241 -22.69 3.10 21.22
CA HIS A 241 -23.07 3.68 22.50
C HIS A 241 -23.53 5.12 22.34
N GLY A 242 -24.76 5.25 21.85
CA GLY A 242 -25.45 6.52 21.70
C GLY A 242 -26.93 6.28 21.43
N ARG A 243 -27.56 5.37 22.20
CA ARG A 243 -29.01 5.51 22.36
C ARG A 243 -29.23 6.92 22.91
N PRO A 244 -30.15 7.72 22.37
CA PRO A 244 -30.58 8.94 23.05
C PRO A 244 -31.00 8.55 24.47
N ARG A 245 -30.17 8.92 25.47
CA ARG A 245 -30.54 8.82 26.87
C ARG A 245 -31.54 9.95 27.10
N GLY A 246 -32.76 9.57 27.44
CA GLY A 246 -33.75 10.49 27.97
C GLY A 246 -34.66 11.09 26.91
N GLU A 247 -35.45 10.25 26.24
CA GLU A 247 -36.82 10.67 26.00
C GLU A 247 -37.52 10.60 27.37
N PRO A 248 -38.02 11.72 27.94
CA PRO A 248 -38.77 11.66 29.17
C PRO A 248 -40.02 10.84 28.88
N ARG A 249 -40.10 9.66 29.47
CA ARG A 249 -41.33 8.87 29.50
C ARG A 249 -42.43 9.79 29.99
N ARG A 250 -43.30 10.24 29.07
CA ARG A 250 -44.55 10.93 29.40
C ARG A 250 -45.22 10.11 30.48
N GLY A 251 -45.48 10.76 31.61
CA GLY A 251 -45.86 10.13 32.86
C GLY A 251 -46.98 9.11 32.66
N ARG A 252 -46.78 7.91 33.22
CA ARG A 252 -47.92 7.09 33.63
C ARG A 252 -48.70 7.93 34.64
N ALA A 253 -49.81 8.50 34.19
CA ALA A 253 -50.75 9.18 35.06
C ALA A 253 -51.15 8.23 36.21
N PRO A 254 -51.19 8.70 37.47
CA PRO A 254 -51.70 7.88 38.56
C PRO A 254 -53.14 7.47 38.25
N ARG A 255 -53.43 6.17 38.36
CA ARG A 255 -54.79 5.63 38.20
C ARG A 255 -55.70 6.36 39.19
N ARG A 256 -56.60 7.21 38.68
CA ARG A 256 -57.67 7.80 39.48
C ARG A 256 -58.59 6.68 39.98
N PRO A 257 -59.00 6.67 41.26
CA PRO A 257 -60.01 5.75 41.73
C PRO A 257 -61.33 6.01 40.99
N ARG A 258 -62.02 4.94 40.60
CA ARG A 258 -63.31 4.99 39.91
C ARG A 258 -64.31 5.77 40.79
N PRO A 259 -64.95 6.85 40.28
CA PRO A 259 -66.06 7.45 41.00
C PRO A 259 -67.27 6.51 40.93
N THR A 260 -67.82 6.20 42.09
CA THR A 260 -69.15 5.61 42.28
C THR A 260 -70.21 6.45 41.55
N PRO A 261 -71.20 5.84 40.87
CA PRO A 261 -72.22 6.59 40.17
C PRO A 261 -73.09 7.36 41.17
N ARG A 262 -72.94 8.70 41.14
CA ARG A 262 -73.77 9.65 41.88
C ARG A 262 -75.12 9.75 41.15
N ARG A 263 -76.21 9.50 41.87
CA ARG A 263 -77.60 9.57 41.39
C ARG A 263 -77.85 10.87 40.61
N LEU A 264 -78.43 10.74 39.41
CA LEU A 264 -79.01 11.83 38.65
C LEU A 264 -80.19 12.45 39.42
N GLY A 265 -80.13 13.77 39.65
CA GLY A 265 -81.27 14.62 39.95
C GLY A 265 -81.50 15.58 38.76
N PRO A 266 -82.75 16.01 38.48
CA PRO A 266 -83.11 16.52 37.17
C PRO A 266 -82.98 18.05 37.05
N GLY A 267 -82.57 18.49 35.85
CA GLY A 267 -82.96 19.80 35.30
C GLY A 267 -81.89 20.88 35.28
N ARG A 268 -81.34 21.18 34.09
CA ARG A 268 -81.67 22.38 33.27
C ARG A 268 -80.75 22.47 32.05
N SER A 269 -81.29 23.07 30.99
CA SER A 269 -80.88 23.03 29.59
C SER A 269 -79.78 24.05 29.22
N PRO A 270 -79.15 23.92 28.04
CA PRO A 270 -77.88 24.58 27.68
C PRO A 270 -78.09 25.87 26.87
N LEU A 271 -77.97 27.03 27.51
CA LEU A 271 -77.84 28.34 26.86
C LEU A 271 -77.24 29.33 27.85
N GLU A 272 -75.91 29.49 27.87
CA GLU A 272 -75.21 30.68 28.39
C GLU A 272 -73.69 30.39 28.38
N ASP A 273 -73.06 30.51 27.22
CA ASP A 273 -71.72 31.13 27.14
C ASP A 273 -71.34 31.39 25.67
N ARG A 274 -72.10 32.30 25.04
CA ARG A 274 -71.71 32.98 23.81
C ARG A 274 -71.79 34.45 24.10
N ARG A 275 -70.63 35.11 24.03
CA ARG A 275 -70.33 36.56 23.94
C ARG A 275 -69.08 36.72 24.80
N GLU A 276 -67.90 36.77 24.19
CA GLU A 276 -67.14 38.01 23.96
C GLU A 276 -65.71 37.53 23.64
N HIS A 277 -64.93 37.94 22.64
CA HIS A 277 -64.79 39.17 21.88
C HIS A 277 -64.24 38.82 20.49
N GLY A 278 -64.60 39.61 19.48
CA GLY A 278 -63.95 39.62 18.17
C GLY A 278 -63.24 40.95 17.90
N ARG A 279 -62.35 40.91 16.89
CA ARG A 279 -61.89 41.93 15.93
C ARG A 279 -60.37 41.78 15.73
N VAL A 280 -59.93 41.23 14.60
CA VAL A 280 -59.78 41.85 13.25
C VAL A 280 -58.67 42.89 13.28
N ASP A 281 -57.61 42.65 12.50
CA ASP A 281 -57.10 43.60 11.47
C ASP A 281 -55.96 42.94 10.65
N VAL A 282 -56.12 42.96 9.33
CA VAL A 282 -55.12 42.63 8.29
C VAL A 282 -55.13 43.80 7.30
N PRO A 283 -53.96 44.34 6.94
CA PRO A 283 -53.68 44.75 5.56
C PRO A 283 -52.31 44.20 5.09
N ALA A 284 -52.11 43.62 3.90
CA ALA A 284 -52.27 44.09 2.51
C ALA A 284 -51.06 44.91 1.98
N GLY A 285 -50.51 44.45 0.84
CA GLY A 285 -49.63 45.17 -0.12
C GLY A 285 -48.12 44.98 0.11
N ASP A 286 -47.24 44.85 -0.89
CA ASP A 286 -47.36 44.89 -2.35
C ASP A 286 -46.09 44.26 -2.97
N ASP A 287 -46.30 43.62 -4.11
CA ASP A 287 -45.53 43.64 -5.36
C ASP A 287 -44.01 43.37 -5.48
N ALA A 288 -43.77 42.51 -6.49
CA ALA A 288 -42.71 42.58 -7.50
C ALA A 288 -41.29 42.16 -7.10
N HIS A 289 -40.86 40.97 -7.56
CA HIS A 289 -40.20 40.92 -8.86
C HIS A 289 -39.98 39.48 -9.36
N ASP A 290 -40.53 39.31 -10.55
CA ASP A 290 -40.30 38.29 -11.55
C ASP A 290 -38.81 38.10 -11.90
N ARG A 291 -38.35 36.84 -11.93
CA ARG A 291 -37.47 36.22 -12.96
C ARG A 291 -36.89 34.88 -12.50
N ALA A 292 -37.49 33.81 -13.02
CA ALA A 292 -36.81 32.57 -13.40
C ALA A 292 -37.04 32.38 -14.93
N PRO A 293 -36.60 31.31 -15.63
CA PRO A 293 -35.69 30.21 -15.28
C PRO A 293 -34.71 29.83 -16.41
N ALA A 294 -33.85 28.81 -16.21
CA ALA A 294 -33.37 27.78 -17.15
C ALA A 294 -31.90 27.39 -16.83
N GLY A 295 -31.46 26.13 -16.79
CA GLY A 295 -32.12 24.85 -17.04
C GLY A 295 -31.20 23.70 -16.60
N LEU A 296 -31.80 22.60 -16.15
CA LEU A 296 -31.15 21.31 -15.90
C LEU A 296 -31.83 20.27 -16.80
N PRO A 297 -31.10 19.38 -17.49
CA PRO A 297 -31.72 18.21 -18.11
C PRO A 297 -31.81 17.07 -17.09
N ARG A 298 -33.04 16.59 -16.93
CA ARG A 298 -33.44 15.42 -16.16
C ARG A 298 -33.02 14.11 -16.83
N GLU A 299 -32.78 13.10 -15.99
CA GLU A 299 -32.77 11.68 -16.32
C GLU A 299 -33.96 11.26 -17.19
N ARG A 300 -33.70 10.33 -18.13
CA ARG A 300 -34.73 9.44 -18.66
C ARG A 300 -34.29 7.98 -18.51
N ARG A 301 -35.14 7.24 -17.83
CA ARG A 301 -35.12 5.79 -17.58
C ARG A 301 -36.20 5.16 -18.48
N GLY A 302 -35.91 3.99 -19.06
CA GLY A 302 -36.84 3.16 -19.83
C GLY A 302 -36.08 2.40 -20.92
N ASP A 303 -35.59 1.18 -20.70
CA ASP A 303 -36.25 -0.14 -20.56
C ASP A 303 -36.57 -0.84 -21.91
N ARG A 304 -36.05 -2.08 -22.01
CA ARG A 304 -36.38 -3.22 -22.91
C ARG A 304 -36.24 -3.07 -24.44
N ARG A 305 -35.38 -3.91 -25.04
CA ARG A 305 -35.70 -5.18 -25.76
C ARG A 305 -34.50 -5.60 -26.65
N GLY A 306 -33.98 -6.83 -26.47
CA GLY A 306 -33.35 -7.60 -27.57
C GLY A 306 -34.43 -8.14 -28.53
N PRO A 307 -34.15 -8.99 -29.56
CA PRO A 307 -33.08 -10.01 -29.63
C PRO A 307 -32.45 -10.22 -31.05
N GLY A 308 -31.55 -11.20 -31.20
CA GLY A 308 -31.20 -11.85 -32.48
C GLY A 308 -29.70 -11.91 -32.76
N ALA A 309 -29.08 -13.09 -32.59
CA ALA A 309 -28.60 -13.95 -33.68
C ALA A 309 -27.46 -13.29 -34.48
N LEU A 310 -26.22 -13.79 -34.41
CA LEU A 310 -25.75 -14.91 -35.21
C LEU A 310 -24.56 -15.59 -34.51
N GLY A 311 -24.65 -16.89 -34.31
CA GLY A 311 -23.49 -17.77 -34.30
C GLY A 311 -23.53 -18.61 -35.58
N HIS A 312 -22.39 -18.75 -36.25
CA HIS A 312 -21.90 -20.01 -36.81
C HIS A 312 -20.59 -19.80 -37.57
N ASP A 313 -19.76 -20.85 -37.53
CA ASP A 313 -18.67 -21.19 -38.46
C ASP A 313 -17.28 -20.59 -38.23
N ALA A 314 -16.42 -21.40 -37.59
CA ALA A 314 -15.19 -21.90 -38.23
C ALA A 314 -14.47 -22.90 -37.31
N ARG A 315 -14.86 -24.18 -37.39
CA ARG A 315 -13.98 -25.32 -37.13
C ARG A 315 -13.42 -25.78 -38.47
N ALA A 316 -12.12 -25.55 -38.72
CA ALA A 316 -11.30 -26.33 -39.63
C ALA A 316 -9.84 -25.88 -39.50
N LEU A 317 -8.91 -26.81 -39.74
CA LEU A 317 -7.44 -26.69 -39.73
C LEU A 317 -6.83 -26.83 -38.32
N GLY A 318 -6.36 -28.00 -37.88
CA GLY A 318 -5.68 -29.06 -38.64
C GLY A 318 -4.19 -28.71 -38.72
N GLU A 319 -3.39 -29.43 -37.94
CA GLU A 319 -1.96 -29.25 -37.70
C GLU A 319 -1.09 -29.33 -38.97
N ASP A 320 0.02 -28.57 -39.00
CA ASP A 320 1.20 -28.90 -39.79
C ASP A 320 2.47 -28.49 -39.01
N PRO A 321 3.27 -29.43 -38.46
CA PRO A 321 4.41 -29.13 -37.59
C PRO A 321 5.73 -28.78 -38.31
N ASP A 322 5.80 -28.81 -39.65
CA ASP A 322 7.09 -28.83 -40.37
C ASP A 322 7.59 -27.48 -40.90
N ARG A 323 7.01 -26.34 -40.50
CA ARG A 323 7.43 -25.00 -40.98
C ARG A 323 8.36 -24.19 -40.08
N ALA A 324 8.86 -24.75 -38.99
CA ALA A 324 9.74 -24.03 -38.05
C ALA A 324 11.25 -24.15 -38.34
N GLY A 325 11.67 -24.80 -39.43
CA GLY A 325 13.08 -25.07 -39.73
C GLY A 325 13.81 -24.04 -40.62
N ASP A 326 13.10 -23.18 -41.34
CA ASP A 326 13.69 -22.53 -42.53
C ASP A 326 14.10 -21.05 -42.36
N PHE A 327 14.07 -20.53 -41.12
CA PHE A 327 14.40 -19.12 -40.82
C PHE A 327 15.81 -18.87 -40.25
N VAL A 328 16.62 -19.92 -40.07
CA VAL A 328 18.00 -19.79 -39.54
C VAL A 328 19.07 -19.89 -40.63
N GLN A 329 18.74 -20.37 -41.83
CA GLN A 329 19.75 -20.65 -42.87
C GLN A 329 20.02 -19.48 -43.84
N ARG A 330 19.21 -18.42 -43.83
CA ARG A 330 19.37 -17.25 -44.72
C ARG A 330 20.16 -16.07 -44.15
N ARG A 331 20.91 -16.25 -43.05
CA ARG A 331 21.71 -15.17 -42.46
C ARG A 331 23.22 -15.30 -42.65
N ASP A 332 23.72 -16.44 -43.13
CA ASP A 332 25.17 -16.68 -43.29
C ASP A 332 25.73 -16.47 -44.71
N GLU A 333 24.89 -16.15 -45.71
CA GLU A 333 25.35 -15.92 -47.09
C GLU A 333 25.60 -14.43 -47.45
N ARG A 334 25.46 -13.49 -46.51
CA ARG A 334 25.75 -12.05 -46.74
C ARG A 334 27.02 -11.53 -46.05
N SER A 335 27.99 -12.40 -45.79
CA SER A 335 29.27 -11.99 -45.17
C SER A 335 30.50 -12.53 -45.90
N ARG A 336 30.36 -12.91 -47.17
CA ARG A 336 31.47 -13.27 -48.05
C ARG A 336 31.25 -12.76 -49.48
N GLU A 337 31.10 -11.45 -49.61
CA GLU A 337 31.47 -10.67 -50.81
C GLU A 337 32.02 -9.31 -50.35
#